data_AF-A0A5K1I5J6-F1
#
_entry.id   AF-A0A5K1I5J6-F1
#
_cell.length_a   1.000
_cell.length_b   1.000
_cell.length_c   1.000
_cell.angle_alpha   90.00
_cell.angle_beta   90.00
_cell.angle_gamma   90.00
#
_symmetry.space_group_name_H-M   'P 1'
#
loop_
_entity.id
_entity.type
_entity.pdbx_description
1 polymer ?
#
loop_
_entity_poly.entity_id
_entity_poly.type
_entity_poly.pdbx_seq_one_letter_code
_entity_poly.pdbx_strand_id
1 'polypeptide(L)'
;MPRGTLPRITRPLSLVPLALASLLAGCQALPGGSSAAEATADPMAAAPPVTRGLDADSLSGLLVAELAGQRGDYPRATRGFLDVAERYDAAALAERATLAARFSEDAGLLEEAARRWQSLAPQSDAPARLLSSLAIQRGDWNTALEQRLSAIARGAREELTGFVEGALEAGADPAPLLTRMRKHLASLDEPRYDSELATALLEAAAGERTAAEQRLTRLARTAPEQPELWQIRARLALEADAPSQARSAARLGLEVAPGDPRLMLLLARAEIRLGRIEAAEATTNALLDDHGDDPELRLGLARLFLEKEHLPQARRLLLPLVGDDEAPPLAFLLLGAIAEDEGEVDNALLYYRQVPESEQFLSARLSAARMLIDEDRMLDARAFLRLERLRHEAYRSELVSLEVELLDEAGLEEQADALLDSELSQHPDDERLRYQRAMRAFADNDLAAMESDLRHIIEQDPENANALNALGYTLADLDLEGRLEEARELIERAHALEPDNPAILDSLGWVLYRQGNPEDALPWLERAWSAMPDQEVAAHLIEVLWVLGEEARARELLQEARQRFDERPRIDELLQRYPELDATGSVD
;
A
#
# COMPACT_ATOMS: atom_id res chain seq x y z
N MET A 1 39.47 -30.24 32.27
CA MET A 1 39.82 -29.98 33.69
C MET A 1 40.65 -28.71 33.76
N PRO A 2 40.54 -27.83 34.78
CA PRO A 2 39.42 -27.49 35.68
C PRO A 2 38.95 -26.00 35.48
N ARG A 3 37.65 -25.67 35.56
CA ARG A 3 36.78 -25.30 36.72
C ARG A 3 36.91 -23.86 37.25
N GLY A 4 35.75 -23.20 37.38
CA GLY A 4 35.52 -22.00 38.21
C GLY A 4 34.11 -21.41 38.00
N THR A 5 33.01 -22.15 38.22
CA THR A 5 32.11 -22.07 39.40
C THR A 5 31.67 -20.66 39.83
N LEU A 6 30.45 -20.28 39.46
CA LEU A 6 29.62 -19.21 40.06
C LEU A 6 28.88 -19.75 41.30
N PRO A 7 28.77 -19.01 42.42
CA PRO A 7 27.88 -19.37 43.51
C PRO A 7 26.53 -18.66 43.40
N ARG A 8 25.46 -19.45 43.53
CA ARG A 8 24.10 -19.01 43.87
C ARG A 8 24.09 -18.46 45.30
N ILE A 9 23.54 -17.27 45.51
CA ILE A 9 23.19 -16.78 46.85
C ILE A 9 21.68 -16.91 47.04
N THR A 10 21.33 -17.85 47.89
CA THR A 10 20.02 -18.13 48.46
C THR A 10 19.62 -17.05 49.46
N ARG A 11 18.40 -16.52 49.35
CA ARG A 11 17.73 -15.73 50.41
C ARG A 11 17.20 -16.66 51.50
N PRO A 12 17.35 -16.36 52.79
CA PRO A 12 16.53 -16.95 53.83
C PRO A 12 15.42 -16.00 54.28
N LEU A 13 14.19 -16.53 54.36
CA LEU A 13 13.11 -15.98 55.18
C LEU A 13 13.53 -16.03 56.66
N SER A 14 13.16 -15.01 57.44
CA SER A 14 13.10 -15.10 58.91
C SER A 14 12.06 -14.13 59.44
N LEU A 15 11.21 -14.65 60.32
CA LEU A 15 10.04 -14.04 60.96
C LEU A 15 10.41 -13.03 62.07
N VAL A 16 9.67 -11.90 62.11
CA VAL A 16 8.92 -11.28 63.24
C VAL A 16 9.40 -11.59 64.68
N PRO A 17 9.58 -10.58 65.58
CA PRO A 17 8.47 -10.24 66.49
C PRO A 17 8.24 -8.77 66.85
N LEU A 18 6.95 -8.55 67.15
CA LEU A 18 6.28 -7.50 67.90
C LEU A 18 6.99 -7.12 69.23
N ALA A 19 6.94 -5.84 69.59
CA ALA A 19 6.60 -5.26 70.91
C ALA A 19 7.42 -3.99 71.21
N LEU A 20 6.77 -2.84 71.43
CA LEU A 20 6.42 -2.37 72.79
C LEU A 20 5.88 -0.93 72.72
N ALA A 21 4.69 -0.73 73.25
CA ALA A 21 4.05 0.55 73.49
C ALA A 21 4.50 1.16 74.82
N SER A 22 4.60 2.50 74.88
CA SER A 22 4.34 3.32 76.07
C SER A 22 4.25 4.79 75.60
N LEU A 23 3.03 5.34 75.53
CA LEU A 23 2.36 6.10 76.60
C LEU A 23 2.95 7.50 76.80
N LEU A 24 2.24 8.53 76.35
CA LEU A 24 1.90 9.68 77.18
C LEU A 24 0.57 10.27 76.69
N ALA A 25 -0.43 10.12 77.55
CA ALA A 25 -1.75 10.70 77.43
C ALA A 25 -1.73 12.19 77.81
N GLY A 26 -2.61 12.97 77.19
CA GLY A 26 -2.88 14.35 77.56
C GLY A 26 -4.14 14.87 76.88
N CYS A 27 -5.31 14.43 77.33
CA CYS A 27 -6.56 15.15 77.12
C CYS A 27 -6.46 16.51 77.82
N GLN A 28 -6.84 17.63 77.18
CA GLN A 28 -7.65 18.70 77.79
C GLN A 28 -8.23 19.66 76.72
N ALA A 29 -9.55 19.89 76.87
CA ALA A 29 -10.32 21.09 76.57
C ALA A 29 -10.54 21.55 75.11
N LEU A 30 -11.66 21.08 74.54
CA LEU A 30 -12.44 21.82 73.55
C LEU A 30 -13.32 22.85 74.29
N PRO A 31 -13.21 24.17 74.02
CA PRO A 31 -14.32 25.08 74.25
C PRO A 31 -15.29 24.93 73.07
N GLY A 32 -16.45 24.32 73.36
CA GLY A 32 -17.62 24.42 72.50
C GLY A 32 -18.07 25.88 72.43
N GLY A 33 -17.62 26.58 71.39
CA GLY A 33 -18.15 27.85 70.97
C GLY A 33 -18.67 27.71 69.56
N SER A 34 -20.00 27.61 69.42
CA SER A 34 -20.69 27.89 68.17
C SER A 34 -20.43 29.35 67.82
N SER A 35 -19.36 29.60 67.07
CA SER A 35 -19.29 30.78 66.21
C SER A 35 -19.83 30.32 64.88
N ALA A 36 -20.95 30.89 64.45
CA ALA A 36 -21.30 30.90 63.05
C ALA A 36 -20.02 31.23 62.27
N ALA A 37 -19.61 30.35 61.35
CA ALA A 37 -18.69 30.74 60.33
C ALA A 37 -19.40 31.86 59.58
N GLU A 38 -19.05 33.11 59.90
CA GLU A 38 -19.25 34.20 58.97
C GLU A 38 -18.74 33.66 57.64
N ALA A 39 -19.64 33.51 56.68
CA ALA A 39 -19.26 33.33 55.30
C ALA A 39 -18.30 34.49 55.04
N THR A 40 -17.00 34.18 55.00
CA THR A 40 -15.97 35.15 54.64
C THR A 40 -16.41 35.65 53.28
N ALA A 41 -16.93 36.87 53.26
CA ALA A 41 -17.36 37.53 52.03
C ALA A 41 -16.25 37.30 51.02
N ASP A 42 -16.61 36.78 49.85
CA ASP A 42 -15.65 36.47 48.80
C ASP A 42 -14.74 37.70 48.64
N PRO A 43 -13.44 37.61 48.99
CA PRO A 43 -12.55 38.76 48.97
C PRO A 43 -12.40 39.34 47.54
N MET A 44 -12.91 38.64 46.52
CA MET A 44 -13.01 39.11 45.15
C MET A 44 -14.26 39.91 44.83
N ALA A 45 -15.32 39.88 45.65
CA ALA A 45 -16.58 40.56 45.36
C ALA A 45 -16.46 42.10 45.26
N ALA A 46 -15.40 42.67 45.84
CA ALA A 46 -15.10 44.10 45.81
C ALA A 46 -13.79 44.42 45.08
N ALA A 47 -13.19 43.45 44.37
CA ALA A 47 -11.98 43.70 43.61
C ALA A 47 -12.31 44.69 42.47
N PRO A 48 -11.52 45.78 42.30
CA PRO A 48 -11.69 46.66 41.15
C PRO A 48 -11.53 45.85 39.86
N PRO A 49 -12.31 46.16 38.79
CA PRO A 49 -12.18 45.44 37.54
C PRO A 49 -10.74 45.51 37.06
N VAL A 50 -10.17 44.37 36.67
CA VAL A 50 -8.81 44.28 36.16
C VAL A 50 -8.73 45.12 34.89
N THR A 51 -8.14 46.32 34.97
CA THR A 51 -8.02 47.23 33.82
C THR A 51 -6.80 46.92 32.95
N ARG A 52 -5.87 46.08 33.43
CA ARG A 52 -4.74 45.46 32.72
C ARG A 52 -4.31 44.17 33.44
N GLY A 53 -4.09 43.08 32.71
CA GLY A 53 -3.69 41.78 33.26
C GLY A 53 -4.76 40.70 33.08
N LEU A 54 -4.51 39.51 33.63
CA LEU A 54 -5.46 38.38 33.63
C LEU A 54 -6.44 38.53 34.79
N ASP A 55 -7.72 38.21 34.56
CA ASP A 55 -8.66 38.00 35.66
C ASP A 55 -8.40 36.66 36.36
N ALA A 56 -9.00 36.47 37.54
CA ALA A 56 -8.75 35.28 38.34
C ALA A 56 -9.16 33.99 37.62
N ASP A 57 -10.23 34.01 36.83
CA ASP A 57 -10.68 32.85 36.06
C ASP A 57 -9.65 32.47 35.01
N SER A 58 -9.10 33.46 34.29
CA SER A 58 -8.12 33.24 33.22
C SER A 58 -6.75 32.84 33.77
N LEU A 59 -6.33 33.42 34.91
CA LEU A 59 -5.12 32.99 35.60
C LEU A 59 -5.26 31.55 36.13
N SER A 60 -6.41 31.23 36.73
CA SER A 60 -6.73 29.87 37.17
C SER A 60 -6.72 28.89 35.99
N GLY A 61 -7.35 29.27 34.87
CA GLY A 61 -7.37 28.50 33.63
C GLY A 61 -5.97 28.19 33.10
N LEU A 62 -5.07 29.18 33.05
CA LEU A 62 -3.67 28.94 32.65
C LEU A 62 -2.91 28.03 33.61
N LEU A 63 -3.10 28.17 34.92
CA LEU A 63 -2.45 27.30 35.90
C LEU A 63 -2.95 25.84 35.78
N VAL A 64 -4.26 25.66 35.55
CA VAL A 64 -4.84 24.34 35.28
C VAL A 64 -4.27 23.75 33.99
N ALA A 65 -4.20 24.54 32.92
CA ALA A 65 -3.63 24.11 31.65
C ALA A 65 -2.16 23.67 31.77
N GLU A 66 -1.34 24.45 32.49
CA GLU A 66 0.06 24.16 32.72
C GLU A 66 0.26 22.87 33.54
N LEU A 67 -0.51 22.70 34.63
CA LEU A 67 -0.48 21.49 35.46
C LEU A 67 -0.98 20.25 34.71
N ALA A 68 -1.98 20.41 33.84
CA ALA A 68 -2.45 19.34 32.97
C ALA A 68 -1.36 18.89 32.01
N GLY A 69 -0.69 19.83 31.34
CA GLY A 69 0.42 19.54 30.43
C GLY A 69 1.59 18.83 31.13
N GLN A 70 1.96 19.26 32.33
CA GLN A 70 3.01 18.60 33.13
C GLN A 70 2.65 17.15 33.54
N ARG A 71 1.35 16.83 33.59
CA ARG A 71 0.84 15.49 33.92
C ARG A 71 0.57 14.63 32.68
N GLY A 72 0.86 15.15 31.48
CA GLY A 72 0.60 14.47 30.21
C GLY A 72 -0.85 14.54 29.73
N ASP A 73 -1.73 15.32 30.38
CA ASP A 73 -3.10 15.58 29.91
C ASP A 73 -3.07 16.75 28.91
N TYR A 74 -2.53 16.45 27.73
CA TYR A 74 -2.35 17.42 26.64
C TYR A 74 -3.67 17.96 26.07
N PRO A 75 -4.75 17.16 25.89
CA PRO A 75 -6.02 17.71 25.42
C PRO A 75 -6.57 18.79 26.35
N ARG A 76 -6.52 18.57 27.67
CA ARG A 76 -6.97 19.56 28.65
C ARG A 76 -6.06 20.78 28.69
N ALA A 77 -4.75 20.58 28.59
CA ALA A 77 -3.79 21.68 28.51
C ALA A 77 -4.05 22.57 27.29
N THR A 78 -4.22 21.97 26.11
CA THR A 78 -4.51 22.69 24.87
C THR A 78 -5.77 23.53 24.99
N ARG A 79 -6.90 22.95 25.42
CA ARG A 79 -8.17 23.68 25.57
C ARG A 79 -8.03 24.85 26.53
N GLY A 80 -7.41 24.65 27.69
CA GLY A 80 -7.19 25.74 28.65
C GLY A 80 -6.31 26.86 28.12
N PHE A 81 -5.30 26.55 27.29
CA PHE A 81 -4.51 27.59 26.61
C PHE A 81 -5.31 28.28 25.51
N LEU A 82 -6.14 27.56 24.74
CA LEU A 82 -6.99 28.14 23.68
C LEU A 82 -8.05 29.08 24.25
N ASP A 83 -8.75 28.69 25.30
CA ASP A 83 -9.80 29.51 25.93
C ASP A 83 -9.25 30.90 26.33
N VAL A 84 -8.04 30.92 26.92
CA VAL A 84 -7.39 32.17 27.34
C VAL A 84 -6.78 32.90 26.13
N ALA A 85 -6.24 32.18 25.13
CA ALA A 85 -5.79 32.78 23.88
C ALA A 85 -6.94 33.44 23.11
N GLU A 86 -8.16 32.90 23.21
CA GLU A 86 -9.37 33.48 22.63
C GLU A 86 -9.77 34.76 23.35
N ARG A 87 -9.88 34.71 24.68
CA ARG A 87 -10.32 35.84 25.50
C ARG A 87 -9.41 37.07 25.42
N TYR A 88 -8.11 36.88 25.22
CA TYR A 88 -7.11 37.96 25.24
C TYR A 88 -6.39 38.19 23.91
N ASP A 89 -6.79 37.50 22.83
CA ASP A 89 -6.11 37.53 21.52
C ASP A 89 -4.58 37.33 21.62
N ALA A 90 -4.17 36.41 22.51
CA ALA A 90 -2.77 36.21 22.86
C ALA A 90 -2.12 35.12 21.98
N ALA A 91 -1.40 35.52 20.93
CA ALA A 91 -0.74 34.61 20.00
C ALA A 91 0.20 33.60 20.67
N ALA A 92 0.95 34.00 21.69
CA ALA A 92 1.87 33.12 22.42
C ALA A 92 1.14 31.98 23.16
N LEU A 93 -0.11 32.20 23.58
CA LEU A 93 -0.93 31.16 24.19
C LEU A 93 -1.47 30.20 23.13
N ALA A 94 -1.86 30.68 21.95
CA ALA A 94 -2.24 29.81 20.83
C ALA A 94 -1.07 28.96 20.31
N GLU A 95 0.15 29.53 20.30
CA GLU A 95 1.38 28.76 20.03
C GLU A 95 1.59 27.67 21.08
N ARG A 96 1.48 28.01 22.38
CA ARG A 96 1.62 27.04 23.46
C ARG A 96 0.55 25.95 23.43
N ALA A 97 -0.68 26.31 23.09
CA ALA A 97 -1.77 25.37 22.84
C ALA A 97 -1.41 24.41 21.70
N THR A 98 -0.90 24.94 20.57
CA THR A 98 -0.47 24.13 19.42
C THR A 98 0.64 23.16 19.82
N LEU A 99 1.62 23.61 20.62
CA LEU A 99 2.71 22.76 21.11
C LEU A 99 2.20 21.64 22.03
N ALA A 100 1.24 21.92 22.90
CA ALA A 100 0.60 20.89 23.73
C ALA A 100 -0.19 19.90 22.86
N ALA A 101 -0.96 20.40 21.89
CA ALA A 101 -1.81 19.59 21.02
C ALA A 101 -1.03 18.58 20.16
N ARG A 102 0.26 18.83 19.87
CA ARG A 102 1.12 17.87 19.17
C ARG A 102 1.28 16.54 19.91
N PHE A 103 1.02 16.53 21.22
CA PHE A 103 1.09 15.35 22.07
C PHE A 103 -0.29 14.83 22.48
N SER A 104 -1.37 15.50 22.08
CA SER A 104 -2.70 14.88 22.07
C SER A 104 -2.82 14.09 20.78
N GLU A 105 -3.18 12.81 20.84
CA GLU A 105 -3.50 11.95 19.66
C GLU A 105 -4.78 12.43 18.91
N ASP A 106 -5.09 13.72 18.98
CA ASP A 106 -6.24 14.41 18.44
C ASP A 106 -5.76 15.41 17.39
N ALA A 107 -5.76 14.97 16.13
CA ALA A 107 -5.37 15.80 14.99
C ALA A 107 -6.30 17.01 14.78
N GLY A 108 -7.58 16.89 15.16
CA GLY A 108 -8.55 17.98 15.05
C GLY A 108 -8.24 19.12 16.00
N LEU A 109 -7.92 18.79 17.26
CA LEU A 109 -7.53 19.76 18.27
C LEU A 109 -6.19 20.45 17.93
N LEU A 110 -5.25 19.72 17.33
CA LEU A 110 -4.00 20.30 16.82
C LEU A 110 -4.25 21.29 15.67
N GLU A 111 -5.12 20.94 14.73
CA GLU A 111 -5.49 21.82 13.62
C GLU A 111 -6.21 23.08 14.10
N GLU A 112 -7.15 22.94 15.04
CA GLU A 112 -7.87 24.06 15.66
C GLU A 112 -6.88 25.04 16.32
N ALA A 113 -5.95 24.52 17.14
CA ALA A 113 -4.96 25.34 17.81
C ALA A 113 -4.03 26.06 16.81
N ALA A 114 -3.60 25.36 15.76
CA ALA A 114 -2.75 25.93 14.72
C ALA A 114 -3.48 27.03 13.91
N ARG A 115 -4.77 26.86 13.61
CA ARG A 115 -5.60 27.88 12.95
C ARG A 115 -5.78 29.10 13.83
N ARG A 116 -6.02 28.92 15.14
CA ARG A 116 -6.09 30.04 16.08
C ARG A 116 -4.76 30.78 16.12
N TRP A 117 -3.64 30.05 16.19
CA TRP A 117 -2.30 30.65 16.14
C TRP A 117 -2.08 31.45 14.84
N GLN A 118 -2.46 30.90 13.68
CA GLN A 118 -2.39 31.60 12.40
C GLN A 118 -3.20 32.91 12.40
N SER A 119 -4.41 32.88 12.98
CA SER A 119 -5.28 34.06 13.04
C SER A 119 -4.71 35.18 13.91
N LEU A 120 -4.05 34.83 15.02
CA LEU A 120 -3.50 35.78 15.99
C LEU A 120 -2.09 36.27 15.64
N ALA A 121 -1.31 35.43 14.94
CA ALA A 121 0.02 35.75 14.47
C ALA A 121 0.12 35.51 12.95
N PRO A 122 -0.55 36.34 12.12
CA PRO A 122 -0.55 36.15 10.67
C PRO A 122 0.84 36.27 10.05
N GLN A 123 1.80 36.90 10.75
CA GLN A 123 3.20 37.00 10.31
C GLN A 123 4.04 35.76 10.64
N SER A 124 3.52 34.80 11.41
CA SER A 124 4.24 33.58 11.76
C SER A 124 4.09 32.51 10.68
N ASP A 125 5.21 31.95 10.21
CA ASP A 125 5.21 30.88 9.20
C ASP A 125 4.96 29.49 9.80
N ALA A 126 5.25 29.31 11.08
CA ALA A 126 5.12 28.03 11.77
C ALA A 126 3.71 27.41 11.68
N PRO A 127 2.60 28.14 11.91
CA PRO A 127 1.26 27.56 11.79
C PRO A 127 0.94 27.18 10.34
N ALA A 128 1.37 27.95 9.35
CA ALA A 128 1.15 27.62 7.94
C ALA A 128 1.86 26.32 7.54
N ARG A 129 3.12 26.13 7.96
CA ARG A 129 3.86 24.87 7.72
C ARG A 129 3.17 23.68 8.38
N LEU A 130 2.74 23.82 9.63
CA LEU A 130 2.02 22.76 10.36
C LEU A 130 0.70 22.39 9.68
N LEU A 131 -0.11 23.40 9.33
CA LEU A 131 -1.39 23.19 8.63
C LEU A 131 -1.18 22.57 7.24
N SER A 132 -0.10 22.94 6.54
CA SER A 132 0.29 22.29 5.29
C SER A 132 0.59 20.81 5.49
N SER A 133 1.40 20.44 6.50
CA SER A 133 1.70 19.04 6.81
C SER A 133 0.46 18.24 7.21
N LEU A 134 -0.45 18.80 8.00
CA LEU A 134 -1.72 18.15 8.38
C LEU A 134 -2.64 17.96 7.17
N ALA A 135 -2.63 18.90 6.22
CA ALA A 135 -3.39 18.76 4.98
C ALA A 135 -2.79 17.64 4.09
N ILE A 136 -1.46 17.56 3.96
CA ILE A 136 -0.77 16.47 3.24
C ILE A 136 -1.14 15.10 3.82
N GLN A 137 -1.13 14.95 5.15
CA GLN A 137 -1.48 13.69 5.81
C GLN A 137 -2.92 13.22 5.52
N ARG A 138 -3.83 14.16 5.21
CA ARG A 138 -5.21 13.87 4.82
C ARG A 138 -5.39 13.69 3.30
N GLY A 139 -4.32 13.81 2.52
CA GLY A 139 -4.38 13.84 1.06
C GLY A 139 -4.93 15.15 0.47
N ASP A 140 -5.15 16.20 1.27
CA ASP A 140 -5.61 17.50 0.80
C ASP A 140 -4.43 18.37 0.35
N TRP A 141 -3.85 17.99 -0.79
CA TRP A 141 -2.72 18.68 -1.41
C TRP A 141 -3.06 20.11 -1.82
N ASN A 142 -4.32 20.38 -2.16
CA ASN A 142 -4.74 21.72 -2.53
C ASN A 142 -4.61 22.64 -1.32
N THR A 143 -5.26 22.35 -0.20
CA THR A 143 -5.14 23.15 1.03
C THR A 143 -3.69 23.27 1.48
N ALA A 144 -2.90 22.19 1.38
CA ALA A 144 -1.48 22.22 1.70
C ALA A 144 -0.70 23.26 0.85
N LEU A 145 -0.98 23.35 -0.44
CA LEU A 145 -0.39 24.33 -1.35
C LEU A 145 -0.79 25.77 -0.97
N GLU A 146 -2.04 26.02 -0.60
CA GLU A 146 -2.48 27.35 -0.17
C GLU A 146 -1.76 27.83 1.08
N GLN A 147 -1.51 26.94 2.04
CA GLN A 147 -0.74 27.29 3.23
C GLN A 147 0.71 27.68 2.86
N ARG A 148 1.35 26.95 1.94
CA ARG A 148 2.70 27.27 1.45
C ARG A 148 2.74 28.58 0.67
N LEU A 149 1.80 28.80 -0.24
CA LEU A 149 1.70 30.05 -1.01
C LEU A 149 1.43 31.26 -0.11
N SER A 150 0.60 31.10 0.92
CA SER A 150 0.36 32.12 1.95
C SER A 150 1.64 32.45 2.74
N ALA A 151 2.47 31.45 3.05
CA ALA A 151 3.79 31.68 3.66
C ALA A 151 4.74 32.42 2.71
N ILE A 152 4.80 32.02 1.43
CA ILE A 152 5.61 32.69 0.40
C ILE A 152 5.22 34.17 0.25
N ALA A 153 3.92 34.48 0.23
CA ALA A 153 3.42 35.85 0.15
C ALA A 153 3.88 36.73 1.33
N ARG A 154 4.23 36.13 2.46
CA ARG A 154 4.75 36.80 3.67
C ARG A 154 6.28 36.84 3.73
N GLY A 155 6.96 36.32 2.71
CA GLY A 155 8.42 36.36 2.60
C GLY A 155 9.12 35.04 2.93
N ALA A 156 8.39 33.96 3.23
CA ALA A 156 8.98 32.65 3.42
C ALA A 156 9.69 32.16 2.14
N ARG A 157 10.76 31.39 2.34
CA ARG A 157 11.41 30.60 1.29
C ARG A 157 10.91 29.16 1.42
N GLU A 158 9.88 28.84 0.65
CA GLU A 158 9.33 27.49 0.56
C GLU A 158 9.66 26.95 -0.85
N GLU A 159 10.03 25.68 -0.93
CA GLU A 159 10.27 24.98 -2.21
C GLU A 159 8.95 24.37 -2.70
N LEU A 160 8.47 24.86 -3.84
CA LEU A 160 7.22 24.42 -4.47
C LEU A 160 7.44 23.28 -5.44
N THR A 161 8.60 23.21 -6.11
CA THR A 161 8.87 22.14 -7.09
C THR A 161 8.82 20.78 -6.41
N GLY A 162 9.61 20.56 -5.34
CA GLY A 162 9.59 19.29 -4.61
C GLY A 162 8.24 18.98 -3.94
N PHE A 163 7.48 20.00 -3.53
CA PHE A 163 6.11 19.80 -3.04
C PHE A 163 5.18 19.27 -4.13
N VAL A 164 5.25 19.85 -5.33
CA VAL A 164 4.45 19.41 -6.48
C VAL A 164 4.83 18.01 -6.92
N GLU A 165 6.13 17.69 -6.97
CA GLU A 165 6.59 16.32 -7.28
C GLU A 165 5.99 15.31 -6.30
N GLY A 166 6.09 15.56 -4.99
CA GLY A 166 5.49 14.68 -3.97
C GLY A 166 3.96 14.58 -4.06
N ALA A 167 3.28 15.66 -4.46
CA ALA A 167 1.83 15.62 -4.67
C ALA A 167 1.44 14.73 -5.86
N LEU A 168 2.17 14.84 -6.98
CA LEU A 168 1.93 14.04 -8.18
C LEU A 168 2.26 12.56 -7.95
N GLU A 169 3.36 12.26 -7.25
CA GLU A 169 3.73 10.89 -6.85
C GLU A 169 2.67 10.23 -5.96
N ALA A 170 2.03 11.02 -5.08
CA ALA A 170 0.91 10.56 -4.25
C ALA A 170 -0.44 10.48 -5.00
N GLY A 171 -0.46 10.72 -6.31
CA GLY A 171 -1.67 10.63 -7.14
C GLY A 171 -2.65 11.81 -6.99
N ALA A 172 -2.19 12.98 -6.55
CA ALA A 172 -3.05 14.15 -6.43
C ALA A 172 -3.56 14.65 -7.79
N ASP A 173 -4.81 15.14 -7.84
CA ASP A 173 -5.34 15.80 -9.03
C ASP A 173 -4.56 17.10 -9.34
N PRO A 174 -3.90 17.20 -10.50
CA PRO A 174 -3.10 18.38 -10.86
C PRO A 174 -3.95 19.62 -11.15
N ALA A 175 -5.22 19.48 -11.56
CA ALA A 175 -6.06 20.61 -11.99
C ALA A 175 -6.30 21.69 -10.91
N PRO A 176 -6.71 21.37 -9.66
CA PRO A 176 -6.88 22.36 -8.60
C PRO A 176 -5.55 23.03 -8.22
N LEU A 177 -4.46 22.25 -8.16
CA LEU A 177 -3.12 22.75 -7.87
C LEU A 177 -2.64 23.73 -8.95
N LEU A 178 -2.84 23.38 -10.22
CA LEU A 178 -2.47 24.19 -11.38
C LEU A 178 -3.24 25.52 -11.39
N THR A 179 -4.54 25.48 -11.12
CA THR A 179 -5.40 26.68 -11.05
C THR A 179 -4.88 27.63 -9.96
N ARG A 180 -4.52 27.09 -8.80
CA ARG A 180 -3.99 27.84 -7.67
C ARG A 180 -2.61 28.43 -7.97
N MET A 181 -1.72 27.66 -8.58
CA MET A 181 -0.41 28.13 -9.02
C MET A 181 -0.50 29.25 -10.06
N ARG A 182 -1.38 29.12 -11.06
CA ARG A 182 -1.61 30.17 -12.07
C ARG A 182 -2.10 31.48 -11.45
N LYS A 183 -3.03 31.39 -10.50
CA LYS A 183 -3.50 32.56 -9.75
C LYS A 183 -2.37 33.21 -8.96
N HIS A 184 -1.52 32.42 -8.33
CA HIS A 184 -0.35 32.93 -7.61
C HIS A 184 0.62 33.63 -8.55
N LEU A 185 1.02 33.00 -9.66
CA LEU A 185 1.91 33.60 -10.66
C LEU A 185 1.36 34.91 -11.22
N ALA A 186 0.06 34.99 -11.51
CA ALA A 186 -0.58 36.21 -12.02
C ALA A 186 -0.60 37.38 -11.01
N SER A 187 -0.39 37.10 -9.72
CA SER A 187 -0.32 38.12 -8.66
C SER A 187 1.09 38.68 -8.43
N LEU A 188 2.10 38.09 -9.08
CA LEU A 188 3.50 38.47 -8.92
C LEU A 188 3.96 39.32 -10.10
N ASP A 189 4.65 40.43 -9.83
CA ASP A 189 5.30 41.24 -10.86
C ASP A 189 6.49 40.48 -11.50
N GLU A 190 7.25 39.75 -10.68
CA GLU A 190 8.35 38.90 -11.12
C GLU A 190 8.23 37.51 -10.48
N PRO A 191 7.73 36.52 -11.23
CA PRO A 191 7.65 35.13 -10.78
C PRO A 191 9.00 34.56 -10.36
N ARG A 192 9.04 33.88 -9.21
CA ARG A 192 10.23 33.12 -8.80
C ARG A 192 10.40 31.91 -9.71
N TYR A 193 11.66 31.58 -10.00
CA TYR A 193 12.04 30.41 -10.81
C TYR A 193 11.36 29.11 -10.35
N ASP A 194 11.40 28.82 -9.05
CA ASP A 194 10.79 27.61 -8.47
C ASP A 194 9.26 27.56 -8.66
N SER A 195 8.56 28.69 -8.57
CA SER A 195 7.11 28.75 -8.81
C SER A 195 6.75 28.49 -10.27
N GLU A 196 7.57 29.00 -11.20
CA GLU A 196 7.43 28.73 -12.63
C GLU A 196 7.71 27.25 -12.95
N LEU A 197 8.75 26.66 -12.35
CA LEU A 197 9.11 25.26 -12.55
C LEU A 197 8.05 24.31 -12.01
N ALA A 198 7.56 24.54 -10.79
CA ALA A 198 6.45 23.80 -10.19
C ALA A 198 5.17 23.89 -11.04
N THR A 199 4.90 25.05 -11.65
CA THR A 199 3.77 25.22 -12.56
C THR A 199 3.94 24.42 -13.84
N ALA A 200 5.15 24.36 -14.41
CA ALA A 200 5.41 23.55 -15.60
C ALA A 200 5.14 22.06 -15.37
N LEU A 201 5.50 21.53 -14.19
CA LEU A 201 5.19 20.15 -13.80
C LEU A 201 3.68 19.89 -13.75
N LEU A 202 2.92 20.79 -13.11
CA LEU A 202 1.47 20.69 -13.05
C LEU A 202 0.81 20.83 -14.43
N GLU A 203 1.32 21.68 -15.30
CA GLU A 203 0.87 21.81 -16.69
C GLU A 203 1.08 20.50 -17.46
N ALA A 204 2.24 19.86 -17.31
CA ALA A 204 2.51 18.58 -17.93
C ALA A 204 1.60 17.47 -17.39
N ALA A 205 1.42 17.37 -16.07
CA ALA A 205 0.56 16.40 -15.42
C ALA A 205 -0.93 16.58 -15.78
N ALA A 206 -1.38 17.83 -15.97
CA ALA A 206 -2.73 18.13 -16.44
C ALA A 206 -2.93 17.89 -17.95
N GLY A 207 -1.92 17.37 -18.66
CA GLY A 207 -1.96 17.13 -20.10
C GLY A 207 -1.73 18.37 -20.97
N GLU A 208 -1.48 19.54 -20.38
CA GLU A 208 -1.18 20.80 -21.07
C GLU A 208 0.29 20.88 -21.53
N ARG A 209 0.76 19.85 -22.25
CA ARG A 209 2.17 19.66 -22.64
C ARG A 209 2.78 20.87 -23.37
N THR A 210 2.02 21.51 -24.26
CA THR A 210 2.48 22.69 -25.00
C THR A 210 2.75 23.89 -24.08
N ALA A 211 1.92 24.09 -23.06
CA ALA A 211 2.09 25.18 -22.09
C ALA A 211 3.33 24.93 -21.22
N ALA A 212 3.49 23.70 -20.72
CA ALA A 212 4.66 23.28 -19.96
C ALA A 212 5.96 23.51 -20.76
N GLU A 213 6.01 23.07 -22.02
CA GLU A 213 7.22 23.20 -22.85
C GLU A 213 7.54 24.67 -23.19
N GLN A 214 6.53 25.51 -23.41
CA GLN A 214 6.72 26.94 -23.60
C GLN A 214 7.31 27.61 -22.35
N ARG A 215 6.83 27.22 -21.16
CA ARG A 215 7.34 27.72 -19.88
C ARG A 215 8.78 27.28 -19.65
N LEU A 216 9.07 25.99 -19.82
CA LEU A 216 10.42 25.43 -19.67
C LEU A 216 11.41 26.02 -20.68
N THR A 217 10.97 26.30 -21.91
CA THR A 217 11.79 26.99 -22.92
C THR A 217 12.12 28.42 -22.51
N ARG A 218 11.18 29.14 -21.87
CA ARG A 218 11.44 30.47 -21.32
C ARG A 218 12.44 30.40 -20.17
N LEU A 219 12.22 29.48 -19.23
CA LEU A 219 13.13 29.25 -18.09
C LEU A 219 14.55 28.91 -18.55
N ALA A 220 14.71 28.12 -19.61
CA ALA A 220 16.02 27.79 -20.18
C ALA A 220 16.77 28.99 -20.78
N ARG A 221 16.07 30.09 -21.10
CA ARG A 221 16.72 31.33 -21.56
C ARG A 221 17.07 32.24 -20.40
N THR A 222 16.28 32.23 -19.33
CA THR A 222 16.42 33.16 -18.20
C THR A 222 17.26 32.61 -17.06
N ALA A 223 17.27 31.29 -16.87
CA ALA A 223 17.98 30.58 -15.81
C ALA A 223 18.57 29.24 -16.33
N PRO A 224 19.42 29.26 -17.38
CA PRO A 224 20.05 28.05 -17.92
C PRO A 224 20.98 27.33 -16.93
N GLU A 225 21.43 28.01 -15.88
CA GLU A 225 22.37 27.51 -14.86
C GLU A 225 21.74 26.59 -13.80
N GLN A 226 20.44 26.31 -13.88
CA GLN A 226 19.74 25.48 -12.90
C GLN A 226 19.63 24.03 -13.41
N PRO A 227 20.27 23.04 -12.78
CA PRO A 227 20.25 21.65 -13.24
C PRO A 227 18.86 21.01 -13.17
N GLU A 228 18.03 21.41 -12.19
CA GLU A 228 16.67 20.90 -12.00
C GLU A 228 15.78 21.18 -13.22
N LEU A 229 15.99 22.31 -13.91
CA LEU A 229 15.30 22.62 -15.17
C LEU A 229 15.51 21.51 -16.19
N TRP A 230 16.78 21.15 -16.40
CA TRP A 230 17.20 20.21 -17.41
C TRP A 230 16.78 18.78 -17.05
N GLN A 231 16.80 18.45 -15.75
CA GLN A 231 16.25 17.19 -15.24
C GLN A 231 14.76 17.06 -15.57
N ILE A 232 13.95 18.08 -15.26
CA ILE A 232 12.51 18.07 -15.53
C ILE A 232 12.25 18.04 -17.04
N ARG A 233 12.93 18.87 -17.83
CA ARG A 233 12.78 18.84 -19.30
C ARG A 233 13.13 17.48 -19.90
N ALA A 234 14.21 16.85 -19.44
CA ALA A 234 14.61 15.54 -19.94
C ALA A 234 13.59 14.46 -19.57
N ARG A 235 13.09 14.47 -18.34
CA ARG A 235 12.06 13.54 -17.85
C ARG A 235 10.75 13.68 -18.65
N LEU A 236 10.21 14.89 -18.75
CA LEU A 236 8.98 15.15 -19.50
C LEU A 236 9.11 14.80 -20.98
N ALA A 237 10.28 15.01 -21.58
CA ALA A 237 10.55 14.60 -22.95
C ALA A 237 10.59 13.06 -23.12
N LEU A 238 11.06 12.30 -22.12
CA LEU A 238 10.97 10.83 -22.15
C LEU A 238 9.53 10.34 -22.03
N GLU A 239 8.74 10.95 -21.14
CA GLU A 239 7.31 10.65 -20.98
C GLU A 239 6.50 10.97 -22.23
N ALA A 240 6.87 12.03 -22.95
CA ALA A 240 6.28 12.40 -24.24
C ALA A 240 6.83 11.59 -25.43
N ASP A 241 7.62 10.55 -25.18
CA ASP A 241 8.31 9.73 -26.18
C ASP A 241 9.12 10.54 -27.21
N ALA A 242 9.77 11.60 -26.73
CA ALA A 242 10.64 12.49 -27.50
C ALA A 242 12.11 12.33 -27.07
N PRO A 243 12.74 11.14 -27.26
CA PRO A 243 14.05 10.85 -26.68
C PRO A 243 15.19 11.73 -27.23
N SER A 244 15.05 12.29 -28.44
CA SER A 244 16.02 13.28 -28.96
C SER A 244 16.03 14.58 -28.15
N GLN A 245 14.85 15.04 -27.72
CA GLN A 245 14.73 16.24 -26.87
C GLN A 245 15.25 15.93 -25.47
N ALA A 246 14.89 14.76 -24.94
CA ALA A 246 15.37 14.29 -23.64
C ALA A 246 16.90 14.25 -23.57
N ARG A 247 17.54 13.65 -24.57
CA ARG A 247 19.00 13.61 -24.70
C ARG A 247 19.61 15.01 -24.73
N SER A 248 19.01 15.93 -25.50
CA SER A 248 19.53 17.31 -25.57
C SER A 248 19.42 18.02 -24.23
N ALA A 249 18.29 17.88 -23.53
CA ALA A 249 18.07 18.48 -22.23
C ALA A 249 19.02 17.89 -21.18
N ALA A 250 19.17 16.56 -21.12
CA ALA A 250 20.07 15.90 -20.19
C ALA A 250 21.53 16.31 -20.41
N ARG A 251 21.98 16.42 -21.67
CA ARG A 251 23.34 16.91 -21.98
C ARG A 251 23.57 18.35 -21.52
N LEU A 252 22.61 19.25 -21.74
CA LEU A 252 22.69 20.63 -21.26
C LEU A 252 22.71 20.69 -19.72
N GLY A 253 21.94 19.82 -19.06
CA GLY A 253 22.00 19.66 -17.60
C GLY A 253 23.40 19.24 -17.12
N LEU A 254 24.04 18.30 -17.81
CA LEU A 254 25.39 17.82 -17.46
C LEU A 254 26.50 18.84 -17.77
N GLU A 255 26.27 19.83 -18.63
CA GLU A 255 27.18 20.97 -18.79
C GLU A 255 27.19 21.87 -17.55
N VAL A 256 26.05 21.95 -16.85
CA VAL A 256 25.85 22.76 -15.64
C VAL A 256 26.25 22.00 -14.38
N ALA A 257 25.84 20.73 -14.27
CA ALA A 257 26.15 19.84 -13.16
C ALA A 257 26.80 18.55 -13.69
N PRO A 258 28.12 18.57 -14.00
CA PRO A 258 28.84 17.40 -14.45
C PRO A 258 28.78 16.28 -13.40
N GLY A 259 28.44 15.06 -13.82
CA GLY A 259 28.37 13.90 -12.94
C GLY A 259 27.08 13.77 -12.11
N ASP A 260 26.06 14.61 -12.34
CA ASP A 260 24.77 14.46 -11.69
C ASP A 260 24.11 13.11 -12.07
N PRO A 261 23.88 12.20 -11.10
CA PRO A 261 23.46 10.83 -11.41
C PRO A 261 22.06 10.76 -12.02
N ARG A 262 21.16 11.69 -11.66
CA ARG A 262 19.80 11.74 -12.22
C ARG A 262 19.85 12.13 -13.69
N LEU A 263 20.65 13.14 -14.03
CA LEU A 263 20.86 13.56 -15.42
C LEU A 263 21.55 12.49 -16.26
N MET A 264 22.54 11.78 -15.70
CA MET A 264 23.20 10.66 -16.37
C MET A 264 22.23 9.51 -16.65
N LEU A 265 21.36 9.15 -15.70
CA LEU A 265 20.31 8.15 -15.91
C LEU A 265 19.31 8.58 -16.99
N LEU A 266 18.87 9.84 -16.98
CA LEU A 266 17.98 10.37 -18.01
C LEU A 266 18.66 10.38 -19.39
N LEU A 267 19.94 10.70 -19.46
CA LEU A 267 20.72 10.63 -20.69
C LEU A 267 20.83 9.19 -21.20
N ALA A 268 21.20 8.24 -20.34
CA ALA A 268 21.29 6.82 -20.70
C ALA A 268 19.95 6.28 -21.24
N ARG A 269 18.83 6.57 -20.55
CA ARG A 269 17.49 6.20 -21.02
C ARG A 269 17.17 6.78 -22.40
N ALA A 270 17.49 8.06 -22.61
CA ALA A 270 17.27 8.71 -23.90
C ALA A 270 18.15 8.12 -25.00
N GLU A 271 19.40 7.74 -24.70
CA GLU A 271 20.33 7.14 -25.65
C GLU A 271 19.92 5.71 -26.03
N ILE A 272 19.49 4.90 -25.06
CA ILE A 272 18.93 3.56 -25.29
C ILE A 272 17.71 3.64 -26.21
N ARG A 273 16.76 4.53 -25.92
CA ARG A 273 15.57 4.73 -26.78
C ARG A 273 15.90 5.21 -28.19
N LEU A 274 17.04 5.87 -28.37
CA LEU A 274 17.51 6.31 -29.69
C LEU A 274 18.36 5.25 -30.42
N GLY A 275 18.57 4.08 -29.83
CA GLY A 275 19.47 3.04 -30.35
C GLY A 275 20.95 3.45 -30.33
N ARG A 276 21.33 4.45 -29.52
CA ARG A 276 22.72 4.92 -29.40
C ARG A 276 23.43 4.16 -28.28
N ILE A 277 23.62 2.87 -28.50
CA ILE A 277 23.99 1.93 -27.45
C ILE A 277 25.40 2.18 -26.93
N GLU A 278 26.35 2.51 -27.80
CA GLU A 278 27.72 2.82 -27.38
C GLU A 278 27.79 4.08 -26.51
N ALA A 279 26.93 5.06 -26.80
CA ALA A 279 26.83 6.28 -25.99
C ALA A 279 26.18 5.99 -24.62
N ALA A 280 25.11 5.18 -24.61
CA ALA A 280 24.47 4.75 -23.39
C ALA A 280 25.42 3.94 -22.50
N GLU A 281 26.24 3.06 -23.08
CA GLU A 281 27.28 2.33 -22.35
C GLU A 281 28.33 3.25 -21.74
N ALA A 282 28.82 4.24 -22.50
CA ALA A 282 29.75 5.22 -21.97
C ALA A 282 29.15 6.01 -20.79
N THR A 283 27.88 6.45 -20.92
CA THR A 283 27.15 7.17 -19.87
C THR A 283 26.94 6.31 -18.63
N THR A 284 26.53 5.05 -18.79
CA THR A 284 26.28 4.12 -17.68
C THR A 284 27.56 3.68 -16.98
N ASN A 285 28.66 3.48 -17.70
CA ASN A 285 29.96 3.19 -17.10
C ASN A 285 30.47 4.38 -16.28
N ALA A 286 30.39 5.59 -16.83
CA ALA A 286 30.75 6.79 -16.09
C ALA A 286 29.91 6.95 -14.81
N LEU A 287 28.62 6.61 -14.86
CA LEU A 287 27.73 6.66 -13.70
C LEU A 287 28.18 5.68 -12.59
N LEU A 288 28.54 4.45 -12.96
CA LEU A 288 29.05 3.44 -12.03
C LEU A 288 30.42 3.81 -11.46
N ASP A 289 31.30 4.37 -12.29
CA ASP A 289 32.64 4.82 -11.88
C ASP A 289 32.57 5.96 -10.84
N ASP A 290 31.63 6.90 -11.01
CA ASP A 290 31.51 8.10 -10.16
C ASP A 290 30.70 7.86 -8.88
N HIS A 291 29.67 7.02 -8.91
CA HIS A 291 28.71 6.86 -7.80
C HIS A 291 28.84 5.53 -7.05
N GLY A 292 29.84 4.73 -7.40
CA GLY A 292 30.13 3.46 -6.77
C GLY A 292 29.41 2.30 -7.44
N ASP A 293 30.05 1.14 -7.37
CA ASP A 293 29.60 -0.08 -8.01
C ASP A 293 28.47 -0.77 -7.22
N ASP A 294 27.33 -0.08 -7.09
CA ASP A 294 26.17 -0.54 -6.33
C ASP A 294 25.36 -1.60 -7.11
N PRO A 295 25.08 -2.78 -6.51
CA PRO A 295 24.24 -3.80 -7.11
C PRO A 295 22.86 -3.30 -7.59
N GLU A 296 22.21 -2.43 -6.82
CA GLU A 296 20.88 -1.90 -7.18
C GLU A 296 20.94 -1.01 -8.43
N LEU A 297 22.00 -0.19 -8.54
CA LEU A 297 22.23 0.64 -9.71
C LEU A 297 22.48 -0.21 -10.96
N ARG A 298 23.32 -1.25 -10.86
CA ARG A 298 23.55 -2.20 -11.96
C ARG A 298 22.28 -2.91 -12.40
N LEU A 299 21.47 -3.39 -11.46
CA LEU A 299 20.17 -4.02 -11.75
C LEU A 299 19.24 -3.06 -12.49
N GLY A 300 19.12 -1.83 -11.99
CA GLY A 300 18.32 -0.79 -12.62
C GLY A 300 18.76 -0.51 -14.05
N LEU A 301 20.07 -0.35 -14.27
CA LEU A 301 20.65 -0.12 -15.60
C LEU A 301 20.48 -1.32 -16.54
N ALA A 302 20.65 -2.55 -16.05
CA ALA A 302 20.46 -3.75 -16.83
C ALA A 302 19.01 -3.87 -17.32
N ARG A 303 18.04 -3.61 -16.45
CA ARG A 303 16.61 -3.57 -16.83
C ARG A 303 16.31 -2.54 -17.91
N LEU A 304 16.98 -1.38 -17.90
CA LEU A 304 16.81 -0.38 -18.97
C LEU A 304 17.28 -0.91 -20.34
N PHE A 305 18.36 -1.68 -20.38
CA PHE A 305 18.81 -2.32 -21.63
C PHE A 305 17.88 -3.48 -22.04
N LEU A 306 17.38 -4.26 -21.09
CA LEU A 306 16.42 -5.35 -21.36
C LEU A 306 15.09 -4.86 -21.93
N GLU A 307 14.60 -3.69 -21.52
CA GLU A 307 13.37 -3.08 -22.08
C GLU A 307 13.45 -2.83 -23.61
N LYS A 308 14.67 -2.78 -24.16
CA LYS A 308 14.95 -2.62 -25.59
C LYS A 308 15.73 -3.80 -26.18
N GLU A 309 15.67 -4.96 -25.54
CA GLU A 309 16.26 -6.22 -26.02
C GLU A 309 17.78 -6.12 -26.26
N HIS A 310 18.46 -5.24 -25.52
CA HIS A 310 19.91 -5.08 -25.58
C HIS A 310 20.60 -6.04 -24.59
N LEU A 311 20.48 -7.33 -24.87
CA LEU A 311 20.93 -8.41 -23.99
C LEU A 311 22.42 -8.38 -23.66
N PRO A 312 23.34 -8.12 -24.62
CA PRO A 312 24.78 -8.12 -24.30
C PRO A 312 25.16 -7.05 -23.27
N GLN A 313 24.53 -5.88 -23.35
CA GLN A 313 24.75 -4.74 -22.44
C GLN A 313 24.17 -5.03 -21.06
N ALA A 314 22.96 -5.61 -21.02
CA ALA A 314 22.36 -6.07 -19.77
C ALA A 314 23.23 -7.14 -19.09
N ARG A 315 23.68 -8.16 -19.84
CA ARG A 315 24.55 -9.24 -19.36
C ARG A 315 25.85 -8.67 -18.79
N ARG A 316 26.48 -7.70 -19.46
CA ARG A 316 27.70 -7.02 -18.98
C ARG A 316 27.52 -6.35 -17.61
N LEU A 317 26.34 -5.76 -17.37
CA LEU A 317 26.02 -5.09 -16.11
C LEU A 317 25.72 -6.08 -14.98
N LEU A 318 25.10 -7.22 -15.29
CA LEU A 318 24.68 -8.24 -14.33
C LEU A 318 25.80 -9.21 -13.95
N LEU A 319 26.68 -9.58 -14.89
CA LEU A 319 27.73 -10.58 -14.64
C LEU A 319 28.63 -10.28 -13.42
N PRO A 320 29.03 -9.03 -13.14
CA PRO A 320 29.80 -8.75 -11.93
C PRO A 320 29.04 -9.00 -10.63
N LEU A 321 27.70 -8.95 -10.65
CA LEU A 321 26.88 -9.16 -9.45
C LEU A 321 26.90 -10.61 -8.95
N VAL A 322 27.04 -11.57 -9.86
CA VAL A 322 26.96 -13.00 -9.53
C VAL A 322 28.30 -13.60 -9.08
N GLY A 323 29.34 -12.77 -8.97
CA GLY A 323 30.64 -13.17 -8.43
C GLY A 323 30.74 -13.09 -6.90
N ASP A 324 29.80 -12.43 -6.24
CA ASP A 324 29.80 -12.15 -4.80
C ASP A 324 28.77 -13.03 -4.06
N ASP A 325 29.06 -13.39 -2.80
CA ASP A 325 28.18 -14.22 -1.97
C ASP A 325 26.84 -13.53 -1.63
N GLU A 326 26.75 -12.21 -1.78
CA GLU A 326 25.54 -11.38 -1.55
C GLU A 326 24.86 -10.96 -2.86
N ALA A 327 25.06 -11.72 -3.94
CA ALA A 327 24.45 -11.47 -5.24
C ALA A 327 22.91 -11.34 -5.13
N PRO A 328 22.30 -10.24 -5.65
CA PRO A 328 20.86 -10.09 -5.64
C PRO A 328 20.16 -11.25 -6.38
N PRO A 329 19.12 -11.88 -5.82
CA PRO A 329 18.40 -13.00 -6.46
C PRO A 329 17.91 -12.67 -7.87
N LEU A 330 17.46 -11.42 -8.07
CA LEU A 330 17.01 -10.92 -9.36
C LEU A 330 18.11 -10.93 -10.43
N ALA A 331 19.39 -10.78 -10.06
CA ALA A 331 20.49 -10.81 -11.03
C ALA A 331 20.60 -12.17 -11.71
N PHE A 332 20.49 -13.26 -10.94
CA PHE A 332 20.46 -14.62 -11.47
C PHE A 332 19.22 -14.87 -12.34
N LEU A 333 18.04 -14.41 -11.91
CA LEU A 333 16.81 -14.55 -12.70
C LEU A 333 16.95 -13.85 -14.07
N LEU A 334 17.45 -12.61 -14.09
CA LEU A 334 17.64 -11.85 -15.33
C LEU A 334 18.74 -12.45 -16.22
N LEU A 335 19.84 -12.94 -15.66
CA LEU A 335 20.87 -13.65 -16.41
C LEU A 335 20.36 -14.97 -17.00
N GLY A 336 19.50 -15.68 -16.26
CA GLY A 336 18.79 -16.85 -16.76
C GLY A 336 17.94 -16.53 -17.97
N ALA A 337 17.13 -15.47 -17.89
CA ALA A 337 16.28 -15.02 -18.99
C ALA A 337 17.08 -14.56 -20.21
N ILE A 338 18.20 -13.86 -20.01
CA ILE A 338 19.11 -13.49 -21.10
C ILE A 338 19.72 -14.74 -21.76
N ALA A 339 20.16 -15.72 -20.97
CA ALA A 339 20.73 -16.94 -21.50
C ALA A 339 19.69 -17.79 -22.24
N GLU A 340 18.45 -17.82 -21.76
CA GLU A 340 17.32 -18.47 -22.43
C GLU A 340 17.04 -17.84 -23.81
N ASP A 341 16.93 -16.51 -23.88
CA ASP A 341 16.68 -15.81 -25.15
C ASP A 341 17.81 -16.01 -26.18
N GLU A 342 19.06 -16.13 -25.69
CA GLU A 342 20.22 -16.44 -26.54
C GLU A 342 20.36 -17.94 -26.89
N GLY A 343 19.44 -18.80 -26.41
CA GLY A 343 19.46 -20.24 -26.65
C GLY A 343 20.55 -21.00 -25.86
N GLU A 344 21.14 -20.38 -24.85
CA GLU A 344 22.15 -20.98 -23.96
C GLU A 344 21.49 -21.78 -22.82
N VAL A 345 20.74 -22.83 -23.17
CA VAL A 345 19.90 -23.61 -22.23
C VAL A 345 20.65 -24.07 -20.97
N ASP A 346 21.89 -24.55 -21.10
CA ASP A 346 22.69 -25.00 -19.95
C ASP A 346 23.07 -23.85 -19.00
N ASN A 347 23.38 -22.67 -19.54
CA ASN A 347 23.69 -21.48 -18.74
C ASN A 347 22.43 -20.93 -18.08
N ALA A 348 21.31 -20.88 -18.81
CA ALA A 348 20.02 -20.46 -18.29
C ALA A 348 19.61 -21.32 -17.09
N LEU A 349 19.71 -22.64 -17.22
CA LEU A 349 19.42 -23.58 -16.15
C LEU A 349 20.35 -23.40 -14.94
N LEU A 350 21.63 -23.09 -15.17
CA LEU A 350 22.58 -22.80 -14.11
C LEU A 350 22.17 -21.54 -13.32
N TYR A 351 21.87 -20.45 -14.03
CA TYR A 351 21.48 -19.19 -13.39
C TYR A 351 20.16 -19.33 -12.63
N TYR A 352 19.13 -19.94 -13.24
CA TYR A 352 17.85 -20.15 -12.57
C TYR A 352 17.96 -20.98 -11.29
N ARG A 353 18.86 -21.98 -11.25
CA ARG A 353 19.14 -22.76 -10.02
C ARG A 353 19.85 -21.97 -8.94
N GLN A 354 20.66 -20.98 -9.32
CA GLN A 354 21.44 -20.17 -8.38
C GLN A 354 20.59 -19.10 -7.68
N VAL A 355 19.37 -18.83 -8.15
CA VAL A 355 18.43 -17.98 -7.42
C VAL A 355 18.17 -18.61 -6.04
N PRO A 356 18.53 -17.94 -4.93
CA PRO A 356 18.32 -18.47 -3.58
C PRO A 356 16.83 -18.43 -3.20
N GLU A 357 16.50 -19.11 -2.10
CA GLU A 357 15.15 -19.08 -1.49
C GLU A 357 14.77 -17.62 -1.17
N SER A 358 13.87 -17.07 -1.97
CA SER A 358 13.50 -15.65 -2.02
C SER A 358 12.18 -15.52 -2.80
N GLU A 359 11.66 -14.30 -2.94
CA GLU A 359 10.47 -14.03 -3.76
C GLU A 359 10.62 -14.47 -5.22
N GLN A 360 11.86 -14.47 -5.75
CA GLN A 360 12.14 -14.86 -7.14
C GLN A 360 12.38 -16.37 -7.32
N PHE A 361 12.40 -17.15 -6.23
CA PHE A 361 12.78 -18.56 -6.25
C PHE A 361 11.86 -19.40 -7.15
N LEU A 362 10.54 -19.33 -6.90
CA LEU A 362 9.56 -20.12 -7.65
C LEU A 362 9.48 -19.68 -9.10
N SER A 363 9.52 -18.37 -9.37
CA SER A 363 9.54 -17.86 -10.75
C SER A 363 10.76 -18.37 -11.52
N ALA A 364 11.94 -18.45 -10.89
CA ALA A 364 13.13 -19.00 -11.55
C ALA A 364 12.99 -20.49 -11.89
N ARG A 365 12.41 -21.29 -10.98
CA ARG A 365 12.16 -22.72 -11.25
C ARG A 365 11.10 -22.91 -12.33
N LEU A 366 10.06 -22.07 -12.35
CA LEU A 366 9.05 -22.06 -13.38
C LEU A 366 9.67 -21.73 -14.75
N SER A 367 10.46 -20.66 -14.86
CA SER A 367 11.15 -20.29 -16.09
C SER A 367 12.06 -21.42 -16.58
N ALA A 368 12.86 -22.03 -15.69
CA ALA A 368 13.71 -23.16 -16.05
C ALA A 368 12.93 -24.37 -16.58
N ALA A 369 11.80 -24.71 -15.93
CA ALA A 369 10.98 -25.84 -16.34
C ALA A 369 10.24 -25.57 -17.66
N ARG A 370 9.66 -24.36 -17.85
CA ARG A 370 9.02 -23.94 -19.10
C ARG A 370 9.99 -23.92 -20.27
N MET A 371 11.17 -23.31 -20.09
CA MET A 371 12.23 -23.32 -21.09
C MET A 371 12.56 -24.75 -21.56
N LEU A 372 12.64 -25.71 -20.63
CA LEU A 372 12.89 -27.11 -20.99
C LEU A 372 11.70 -27.74 -21.74
N ILE A 373 10.46 -27.39 -21.39
CA ILE A 373 9.26 -27.87 -22.07
C ILE A 373 9.17 -27.31 -23.50
N ASP A 374 9.44 -26.01 -23.67
CA ASP A 374 9.41 -25.32 -24.97
C ASP A 374 10.45 -25.89 -25.96
N GLU A 375 11.54 -26.47 -25.43
CA GLU A 375 12.57 -27.19 -26.19
C GLU A 375 12.26 -28.70 -26.37
N ASP A 376 11.00 -29.13 -26.18
CA ASP A 376 10.54 -30.53 -26.26
C ASP A 376 11.21 -31.48 -25.22
N ARG A 377 11.73 -30.94 -24.10
CA ARG A 377 12.45 -31.71 -23.06
C ARG A 377 11.63 -31.87 -21.77
N MET A 378 10.36 -32.25 -21.91
CA MET A 378 9.45 -32.48 -20.77
C MET A 378 10.05 -33.40 -19.68
N LEU A 379 10.72 -34.48 -20.06
CA LEU A 379 11.33 -35.40 -19.08
C LEU A 379 12.44 -34.74 -18.26
N ASP A 380 13.20 -33.82 -18.85
CA ASP A 380 14.24 -33.08 -18.15
C ASP A 380 13.64 -32.02 -17.22
N ALA A 381 12.55 -31.37 -17.63
CA ALA A 381 11.80 -30.42 -16.79
C ALA A 381 11.27 -31.11 -15.52
N ARG A 382 10.66 -32.29 -15.67
CA ARG A 382 10.19 -33.09 -14.53
C ARG A 382 11.32 -33.57 -13.63
N ALA A 383 12.43 -34.03 -14.23
CA ALA A 383 13.61 -34.43 -13.47
C ALA A 383 14.23 -33.25 -12.71
N PHE A 384 14.23 -32.07 -13.32
CA PHE A 384 14.65 -30.81 -12.70
C PHE A 384 13.80 -30.50 -11.47
N LEU A 385 12.48 -30.38 -11.61
CA LEU A 385 11.58 -30.02 -10.51
C LEU A 385 11.63 -31.04 -9.37
N ARG A 386 11.73 -32.33 -9.69
CA ARG A 386 11.92 -33.38 -8.68
C ARG A 386 13.19 -33.20 -7.86
N LEU A 387 14.30 -32.81 -8.50
CA LEU A 387 15.55 -32.53 -7.79
C LEU A 387 15.44 -31.28 -6.92
N GLU A 388 14.75 -30.24 -7.40
CA GLU A 388 14.53 -29.02 -6.62
C GLU A 388 13.66 -29.29 -5.38
N ARG A 389 12.62 -30.13 -5.48
CA ARG A 389 11.80 -30.57 -4.33
C ARG A 389 12.62 -31.25 -3.23
N LEU A 390 13.58 -32.10 -3.62
CA LEU A 390 14.45 -32.80 -2.67
C LEU A 390 15.46 -31.88 -1.98
N ARG A 391 15.80 -30.75 -2.60
CA ARG A 391 16.76 -29.77 -2.07
C ARG A 391 16.08 -28.71 -1.21
N HIS A 392 14.86 -28.35 -1.57
CA HIS A 392 14.11 -27.23 -1.01
C HIS A 392 12.81 -27.74 -0.40
N GLU A 393 12.95 -28.47 0.72
CA GLU A 393 11.84 -29.11 1.43
C GLU A 393 10.68 -28.15 1.71
N ALA A 394 11.00 -26.90 2.08
CA ALA A 394 10.04 -25.85 2.38
C ALA A 394 9.21 -25.38 1.17
N TYR A 395 9.71 -25.62 -0.05
CA TYR A 395 9.04 -25.27 -1.32
C TYR A 395 8.52 -26.49 -2.10
N ARG A 396 8.78 -27.70 -1.61
CA ARG A 396 7.72 -28.67 -1.39
C ARG A 396 6.57 -28.68 -2.37
N SER A 397 5.44 -28.44 -1.75
CA SER A 397 4.12 -28.38 -2.32
C SER A 397 4.08 -27.35 -3.46
N GLU A 398 4.91 -26.29 -3.45
CA GLU A 398 4.85 -25.18 -4.43
C GLU A 398 5.39 -25.69 -5.75
N LEU A 399 6.51 -26.41 -5.68
CA LEU A 399 7.14 -27.06 -6.81
C LEU A 399 6.32 -28.25 -7.33
N VAL A 400 5.51 -28.92 -6.50
CA VAL A 400 4.54 -29.93 -6.98
C VAL A 400 3.42 -29.25 -7.75
N SER A 401 2.79 -28.22 -7.18
CA SER A 401 1.69 -27.50 -7.85
C SER A 401 2.13 -26.87 -9.16
N LEU A 402 3.34 -26.31 -9.19
CA LEU A 402 3.98 -25.84 -10.41
C LEU A 402 4.13 -26.97 -11.45
N GLU A 403 4.61 -28.15 -11.06
CA GLU A 403 4.71 -29.30 -11.99
C GLU A 403 3.33 -29.75 -12.50
N VAL A 404 2.30 -29.75 -11.63
CA VAL A 404 0.91 -30.07 -12.00
C VAL A 404 0.39 -29.08 -13.06
N GLU A 405 0.55 -27.78 -12.82
CA GLU A 405 0.14 -26.73 -13.77
C GLU A 405 0.82 -26.90 -15.12
N LEU A 406 2.13 -27.17 -15.14
CA LEU A 406 2.87 -27.41 -16.38
C LEU A 406 2.42 -28.67 -17.13
N LEU A 407 2.00 -29.71 -16.41
CA LEU A 407 1.46 -30.92 -17.02
C LEU A 407 0.08 -30.66 -17.63
N ASP A 408 -0.76 -29.87 -16.96
CA ASP A 408 -2.07 -29.47 -17.50
C ASP A 408 -1.92 -28.61 -18.75
N GLU A 409 -1.01 -27.62 -18.74
CA GLU A 409 -0.68 -26.79 -19.92
C GLU A 409 -0.24 -27.66 -21.12
N ALA A 410 0.43 -28.78 -20.84
CA ALA A 410 0.86 -29.76 -21.85
C ALA A 410 -0.22 -30.79 -22.24
N GLY A 411 -1.42 -30.73 -21.65
CA GLY A 411 -2.52 -31.68 -21.87
C GLY A 411 -2.27 -33.08 -21.29
N LEU A 412 -1.43 -33.18 -20.24
CA LEU A 412 -1.02 -34.42 -19.59
C LEU A 412 -1.72 -34.61 -18.22
N GLU A 413 -3.03 -34.40 -18.18
CA GLU A 413 -3.86 -34.41 -16.97
C GLU A 413 -3.67 -35.69 -16.13
N GLU A 414 -3.71 -36.87 -16.76
CA GLU A 414 -3.51 -38.15 -16.04
C GLU A 414 -2.14 -38.23 -15.32
N GLN A 415 -1.10 -37.59 -15.86
CA GLN A 415 0.21 -37.56 -15.23
C GLN A 415 0.28 -36.56 -14.06
N ALA A 416 -0.51 -35.49 -14.14
CA ALA A 416 -0.66 -34.50 -13.09
C ALA A 416 -1.40 -35.10 -11.89
N ASP A 417 -2.48 -35.85 -12.13
CA ASP A 417 -3.20 -36.58 -11.09
C ASP A 417 -2.32 -37.65 -10.43
N ALA A 418 -1.61 -38.44 -11.24
CA ALA A 418 -0.69 -39.45 -10.74
C ALA A 418 0.45 -38.85 -9.90
N LEU A 419 0.89 -37.62 -10.21
CA LEU A 419 1.87 -36.90 -9.42
C LEU A 419 1.27 -36.49 -8.06
N LEU A 420 0.09 -35.88 -8.03
CA LEU A 420 -0.59 -35.50 -6.79
C LEU A 420 -0.84 -36.70 -5.89
N ASP A 421 -1.36 -37.80 -6.44
CA ASP A 421 -1.60 -39.03 -5.69
C ASP A 421 -0.31 -39.61 -5.10
N SER A 422 0.77 -39.60 -5.88
CA SER A 422 2.09 -40.07 -5.42
C SER A 422 2.64 -39.19 -4.29
N GLU A 423 2.53 -37.87 -4.39
CA GLU A 423 3.02 -36.93 -3.37
C GLU A 423 2.16 -37.03 -2.10
N LEU A 424 0.82 -37.08 -2.21
CA LEU A 424 -0.08 -37.26 -1.07
C LEU A 424 0.05 -38.64 -0.40
N SER A 425 0.47 -39.68 -1.12
CA SER A 425 0.76 -40.98 -0.50
C SER A 425 1.99 -40.94 0.42
N GLN A 426 2.95 -40.06 0.12
CA GLN A 426 4.18 -39.88 0.89
C GLN A 426 4.02 -38.80 1.97
N HIS A 427 3.19 -37.79 1.68
CA HIS A 427 2.92 -36.63 2.50
C HIS A 427 1.40 -36.47 2.69
N PRO A 428 0.76 -37.37 3.45
CA PRO A 428 -0.71 -37.40 3.59
C PRO A 428 -1.28 -36.14 4.23
N ASP A 429 -0.48 -35.42 5.02
CA ASP A 429 -0.92 -34.24 5.77
C ASP A 429 -0.71 -32.92 4.99
N ASP A 430 -0.32 -32.99 3.71
CA ASP A 430 -0.15 -31.80 2.86
C ASP A 430 -1.51 -31.27 2.40
N GLU A 431 -2.05 -30.33 3.18
CA GLU A 431 -3.36 -29.72 2.96
C GLU A 431 -3.46 -29.02 1.60
N ARG A 432 -2.39 -28.37 1.12
CA ARG A 432 -2.44 -27.63 -0.13
C ARG A 432 -2.51 -28.55 -1.34
N LEU A 433 -1.68 -29.60 -1.37
CA LEU A 433 -1.74 -30.58 -2.45
C LEU A 433 -3.08 -31.32 -2.44
N ARG A 434 -3.62 -31.59 -1.25
CA ARG A 434 -4.95 -32.18 -1.11
C ARG A 434 -6.06 -31.26 -1.60
N TYR A 435 -5.96 -29.96 -1.31
CA TYR A 435 -6.90 -28.97 -1.83
C TYR A 435 -6.83 -28.91 -3.36
N GLN A 436 -5.62 -28.90 -3.93
CA GLN A 436 -5.44 -28.92 -5.39
C GLN A 436 -6.07 -30.17 -6.01
N ARG A 437 -5.87 -31.36 -5.42
CA ARG A 437 -6.52 -32.60 -5.88
C ARG A 437 -8.04 -32.52 -5.78
N ALA A 438 -8.59 -31.94 -4.71
CA ALA A 438 -10.03 -31.75 -4.56
C ALA A 438 -10.61 -30.87 -5.68
N MET A 439 -9.93 -29.78 -6.05
CA MET A 439 -10.37 -28.89 -7.13
C MET A 439 -10.29 -29.56 -8.50
N ARG A 440 -9.30 -30.43 -8.73
CA ARG A 440 -9.22 -31.25 -9.95
C ARG A 440 -10.35 -32.27 -10.03
N ALA A 441 -10.60 -32.98 -8.92
CA ALA A 441 -11.74 -33.90 -8.82
C ALA A 441 -13.08 -33.19 -9.08
N PHE A 442 -13.23 -31.93 -8.65
CA PHE A 442 -14.39 -31.12 -9.00
C PHE A 442 -14.51 -30.86 -10.51
N ALA A 443 -13.41 -30.44 -11.15
CA ALA A 443 -13.36 -30.23 -12.61
C ALA A 443 -13.69 -31.51 -13.40
N ASP A 444 -13.27 -32.67 -12.89
CA ASP A 444 -13.54 -33.99 -13.47
C ASP A 444 -14.96 -34.51 -13.16
N ASN A 445 -15.78 -33.74 -12.44
CA ASN A 445 -17.10 -34.13 -11.93
C ASN A 445 -17.09 -35.32 -10.94
N ASP A 446 -15.94 -35.62 -10.32
CA ASP A 446 -15.84 -36.58 -9.21
C ASP A 446 -16.09 -35.87 -7.86
N LEU A 447 -17.36 -35.57 -7.61
CA LEU A 447 -17.80 -34.91 -6.38
C LEU A 447 -17.49 -35.72 -5.12
N ALA A 448 -17.44 -37.05 -5.23
CA ALA A 448 -17.16 -37.90 -4.08
C ALA A 448 -15.69 -37.79 -3.64
N ALA A 449 -14.75 -37.77 -4.60
CA ALA A 449 -13.35 -37.55 -4.32
C ALA A 449 -13.09 -36.13 -3.79
N MET A 450 -13.69 -35.11 -4.42
CA MET A 450 -13.61 -33.72 -3.97
C MET A 450 -14.07 -33.55 -2.52
N GLU A 451 -15.27 -34.06 -2.19
CA GLU A 451 -15.81 -33.95 -0.84
C GLU A 451 -14.95 -34.71 0.17
N SER A 452 -14.47 -35.90 -0.18
CA SER A 452 -13.58 -36.68 0.69
C SER A 452 -12.31 -35.90 1.05
N ASP A 453 -11.70 -35.23 0.08
CA ASP A 453 -10.48 -34.46 0.32
C ASP A 453 -10.73 -33.18 1.11
N LEU A 454 -11.76 -32.41 0.78
CA LEU A 454 -12.09 -31.20 1.54
C LEU A 454 -12.49 -31.52 2.98
N ARG A 455 -13.27 -32.59 3.21
CA ARG A 455 -13.58 -33.02 4.57
C ARG A 455 -12.35 -33.41 5.35
N HIS A 456 -11.40 -34.09 4.72
CA HIS A 456 -10.14 -34.41 5.38
C HIS A 456 -9.35 -33.16 5.78
N ILE A 457 -9.30 -32.14 4.91
CA ILE A 457 -8.67 -30.85 5.26
C ILE A 457 -9.40 -30.23 6.46
N ILE A 458 -10.73 -30.16 6.45
CA ILE A 458 -11.54 -29.59 7.54
C ILE A 458 -11.39 -30.40 8.84
N GLU A 459 -11.15 -31.71 8.77
CA GLU A 459 -10.89 -32.57 9.93
C GLU A 459 -9.51 -32.29 10.56
N GLN A 460 -8.49 -32.01 9.75
CA GLN A 460 -7.14 -31.68 10.24
C GLN A 460 -7.04 -30.22 10.69
N ASP A 461 -7.61 -29.30 9.89
CA ASP A 461 -7.68 -27.88 10.14
C ASP A 461 -9.14 -27.39 10.07
N PRO A 462 -9.86 -27.39 11.21
CA PRO A 462 -11.24 -26.88 11.29
C PRO A 462 -11.39 -25.38 11.02
N GLU A 463 -10.28 -24.62 10.96
CA GLU A 463 -10.23 -23.18 10.70
C GLU A 463 -9.75 -22.85 9.27
N ASN A 464 -9.72 -23.86 8.38
CA ASN A 464 -9.39 -23.65 6.98
C ASN A 464 -10.57 -23.00 6.21
N ALA A 465 -10.58 -21.67 6.13
CA ALA A 465 -11.65 -20.91 5.48
C ALA A 465 -11.87 -21.31 4.01
N ASN A 466 -10.80 -21.61 3.27
CA ASN A 466 -10.88 -22.00 1.86
C ASN A 466 -11.56 -23.36 1.68
N ALA A 467 -11.19 -24.38 2.46
CA ALA A 467 -11.81 -25.70 2.37
C ALA A 467 -13.28 -25.69 2.84
N LEU A 468 -13.58 -24.94 3.91
CA LEU A 468 -14.95 -24.71 4.36
C LEU A 468 -15.81 -24.05 3.28
N ASN A 469 -15.29 -22.96 2.68
CA ASN A 469 -16.00 -22.24 1.63
C ASN A 469 -16.17 -23.09 0.37
N ALA A 470 -15.11 -23.75 -0.10
CA ALA A 470 -15.16 -24.57 -1.30
C ALA A 470 -16.18 -25.70 -1.16
N LEU A 471 -16.18 -26.42 -0.04
CA LEU A 471 -17.17 -27.47 0.20
C LEU A 471 -18.58 -26.89 0.28
N GLY A 472 -18.78 -25.86 1.12
CA GLY A 472 -20.09 -25.26 1.30
C GLY A 472 -20.67 -24.67 0.00
N TYR A 473 -19.87 -23.94 -0.76
CA TYR A 473 -20.24 -23.39 -2.06
C TYR A 473 -20.65 -24.48 -3.03
N THR A 474 -19.86 -25.55 -3.19
CA THR A 474 -20.20 -26.66 -4.09
C THR A 474 -21.50 -27.35 -3.69
N LEU A 475 -21.76 -27.54 -2.39
CA LEU A 475 -23.02 -28.11 -1.90
C LEU A 475 -24.23 -27.23 -2.22
N ALA A 476 -24.07 -25.91 -2.11
CA ALA A 476 -25.11 -24.94 -2.45
C ALA A 476 -25.35 -24.87 -3.95
N ASP A 477 -24.27 -24.78 -4.73
CA ASP A 477 -24.33 -24.56 -6.18
C ASP A 477 -24.98 -25.74 -6.92
N LEU A 478 -24.65 -26.97 -6.52
CA LEU A 478 -25.20 -28.18 -7.12
C LEU A 478 -26.61 -28.55 -6.61
N ASP A 479 -27.22 -27.76 -5.73
CA ASP A 479 -28.53 -28.03 -5.11
C ASP A 479 -28.68 -29.42 -4.49
N LEU A 480 -27.64 -29.93 -3.83
CA LEU A 480 -27.71 -31.30 -3.35
C LEU A 480 -28.82 -31.43 -2.29
N GLU A 481 -29.87 -32.20 -2.63
CA GLU A 481 -31.09 -32.29 -1.84
C GLU A 481 -30.78 -32.60 -0.36
N GLY A 482 -31.26 -31.72 0.53
CA GLY A 482 -31.08 -31.87 1.98
C GLY A 482 -29.73 -31.42 2.53
N ARG A 483 -28.85 -30.80 1.72
CA ARG A 483 -27.51 -30.35 2.13
C ARG A 483 -27.32 -28.83 2.17
N LEU A 484 -28.32 -28.03 1.78
CA LEU A 484 -28.24 -26.57 1.81
C LEU A 484 -27.98 -26.01 3.22
N GLU A 485 -28.42 -26.69 4.27
CA GLU A 485 -28.15 -26.26 5.64
C GLU A 485 -26.69 -26.52 6.05
N GLU A 486 -26.15 -27.68 5.67
CA GLU A 486 -24.71 -27.97 5.85
C GLU A 486 -23.86 -26.95 5.07
N ALA A 487 -24.24 -26.65 3.83
CA ALA A 487 -23.58 -25.64 3.01
C ALA A 487 -23.50 -24.29 3.73
N ARG A 488 -24.63 -23.83 4.28
CA ARG A 488 -24.71 -22.58 5.04
C ARG A 488 -23.83 -22.60 6.27
N GLU A 489 -23.86 -23.67 7.08
CA GLU A 489 -23.01 -23.77 8.27
C GLU A 489 -21.51 -23.72 7.94
N LEU A 490 -21.09 -24.37 6.85
CA LEU A 490 -19.69 -24.33 6.39
C LEU A 490 -19.29 -22.92 5.94
N ILE A 491 -20.12 -22.26 5.13
CA ILE A 491 -19.84 -20.91 4.60
C ILE A 491 -19.88 -19.87 5.72
N GLU A 492 -20.82 -19.95 6.67
CA GLU A 492 -20.88 -19.05 7.83
C GLU A 492 -19.61 -19.17 8.69
N ARG A 493 -19.06 -20.38 8.84
CA ARG A 493 -17.77 -20.59 9.51
C ARG A 493 -16.62 -19.98 8.71
N ALA A 494 -16.58 -20.17 7.40
CA ALA A 494 -15.57 -19.55 6.53
C ALA A 494 -15.62 -18.01 6.62
N HIS A 495 -16.83 -17.44 6.62
CA HIS A 495 -17.06 -16.01 6.75
C HIS A 495 -16.64 -15.47 8.12
N ALA A 496 -16.85 -16.23 9.19
CA ALA A 496 -16.39 -15.84 10.52
C ALA A 496 -14.86 -15.75 10.62
N LEU A 497 -14.14 -16.55 9.82
CA LEU A 497 -12.67 -16.56 9.76
C LEU A 497 -12.15 -15.44 8.85
N GLU A 498 -12.80 -15.22 7.71
CA GLU A 498 -12.42 -14.20 6.72
C GLU A 498 -13.63 -13.32 6.30
N PRO A 499 -14.00 -12.31 7.12
CA PRO A 499 -15.23 -11.53 6.93
C PRO A 499 -15.27 -10.65 5.68
N ASP A 500 -14.11 -10.33 5.12
CA ASP A 500 -13.97 -9.40 3.99
C ASP A 500 -13.53 -10.12 2.70
N ASN A 501 -13.43 -11.46 2.70
CA ASN A 501 -13.06 -12.23 1.53
C ASN A 501 -14.23 -12.24 0.50
N PRO A 502 -14.05 -11.68 -0.71
CA PRO A 502 -15.13 -11.55 -1.69
C PRO A 502 -15.74 -12.88 -2.14
N ALA A 503 -14.94 -13.94 -2.27
CA ALA A 503 -15.44 -15.25 -2.70
C ALA A 503 -16.34 -15.90 -1.63
N ILE A 504 -16.04 -15.66 -0.35
CA ILE A 504 -16.86 -16.14 0.76
C ILE A 504 -18.14 -15.32 0.89
N LEU A 505 -18.07 -14.00 0.68
CA LEU A 505 -19.25 -13.14 0.62
C LEU A 505 -20.19 -13.57 -0.52
N ASP A 506 -19.65 -13.89 -1.69
CA ASP A 506 -20.41 -14.42 -2.82
C ASP A 506 -21.08 -15.75 -2.45
N SER A 507 -20.31 -16.69 -1.90
CA SER A 507 -20.82 -17.99 -1.46
C SER A 507 -21.94 -17.87 -0.41
N LEU A 508 -21.82 -16.92 0.53
CA LEU A 508 -22.83 -16.66 1.55
C LEU A 508 -24.12 -16.09 0.95
N GLY A 509 -24.00 -15.16 0.02
CA GLY A 509 -25.16 -14.67 -0.74
C GLY A 509 -25.80 -15.78 -1.55
N TRP A 510 -25.00 -16.59 -2.24
CA TRP A 510 -25.47 -17.69 -3.07
C TRP A 510 -26.25 -18.74 -2.27
N VAL A 511 -25.71 -19.22 -1.13
CA VAL A 511 -26.42 -20.22 -0.32
C VAL A 511 -27.74 -19.68 0.25
N LEU A 512 -27.81 -18.40 0.64
CA LEU A 512 -29.05 -17.78 1.11
C LEU A 512 -30.11 -17.73 0.00
N TYR A 513 -29.70 -17.39 -1.23
CA TYR A 513 -30.57 -17.43 -2.39
C TYR A 513 -31.11 -18.85 -2.65
N ARG A 514 -30.23 -19.87 -2.61
CA ARG A 514 -30.63 -21.27 -2.80
C ARG A 514 -31.56 -21.80 -1.71
N GLN A 515 -31.47 -21.24 -0.51
CA GLN A 515 -32.43 -21.50 0.57
C GLN A 515 -33.78 -20.77 0.41
N GLY A 516 -33.94 -19.96 -0.64
CA GLY A 516 -35.16 -19.23 -0.95
C GLY A 516 -35.26 -17.86 -0.27
N ASN A 517 -34.13 -17.27 0.16
CA ASN A 517 -34.06 -15.96 0.82
C ASN A 517 -33.31 -14.93 -0.05
N PRO A 518 -33.84 -14.54 -1.22
CA PRO A 518 -33.14 -13.62 -2.15
C PRO A 518 -32.93 -12.22 -1.56
N GLU A 519 -33.82 -11.74 -0.70
CA GLU A 519 -33.68 -10.42 -0.05
C GLU A 519 -32.46 -10.37 0.89
N ASP A 520 -32.18 -11.46 1.59
CA ASP A 520 -31.03 -11.56 2.50
C ASP A 520 -29.73 -11.80 1.73
N ALA A 521 -29.79 -12.43 0.55
CA ALA A 521 -28.65 -12.69 -0.32
C ALA A 521 -28.06 -11.41 -0.95
N LEU A 522 -28.93 -10.50 -1.38
CA LEU A 522 -28.57 -9.30 -2.16
C LEU A 522 -27.42 -8.47 -1.55
N PRO A 523 -27.44 -8.04 -0.27
CA PRO A 523 -26.37 -7.21 0.28
C PRO A 523 -25.00 -7.92 0.33
N TRP A 524 -24.97 -9.25 0.41
CA TRP A 524 -23.72 -10.01 0.38
C TRP A 524 -23.11 -10.03 -1.01
N LEU A 525 -23.93 -10.31 -2.03
CA LEU A 525 -23.51 -10.32 -3.44
C LEU A 525 -23.08 -8.93 -3.93
N GLU A 526 -23.75 -7.86 -3.50
CA GLU A 526 -23.34 -6.47 -3.80
C GLU A 526 -21.95 -6.15 -3.24
N ARG A 527 -21.67 -6.57 -2.00
CA ARG A 527 -20.35 -6.40 -1.38
C ARG A 527 -19.28 -7.24 -2.08
N ALA A 528 -19.61 -8.48 -2.43
CA ALA A 528 -18.71 -9.35 -3.19
C ALA A 528 -18.34 -8.71 -4.54
N TRP A 529 -19.33 -8.26 -5.31
CA TRP A 529 -19.12 -7.61 -6.61
C TRP A 529 -18.29 -6.34 -6.51
N SER A 530 -18.57 -5.51 -5.49
CA SER A 530 -17.81 -4.28 -5.26
C SER A 530 -16.33 -4.54 -4.93
N ALA A 531 -16.02 -5.66 -4.29
CA ALA A 531 -14.65 -6.01 -3.89
C ALA A 531 -13.92 -6.83 -4.98
N MET A 532 -14.64 -7.71 -5.67
CA MET A 532 -14.13 -8.57 -6.73
C MET A 532 -15.14 -8.67 -7.89
N PRO A 533 -14.98 -7.84 -8.93
CA PRO A 533 -15.87 -7.85 -10.08
C PRO A 533 -15.57 -9.04 -11.02
N ASP A 534 -15.98 -10.24 -10.61
CA ASP A 534 -15.82 -11.53 -11.31
C ASP A 534 -17.15 -12.00 -11.99
N GLN A 535 -17.05 -12.87 -12.99
CA GLN A 535 -18.21 -13.35 -13.76
C GLN A 535 -19.18 -14.23 -12.96
N GLU A 536 -18.71 -15.02 -11.98
CA GLU A 536 -19.58 -15.85 -11.11
C GLU A 536 -20.38 -14.93 -10.21
N VAL A 537 -19.70 -13.99 -9.54
CA VAL A 537 -20.33 -13.01 -8.66
C VAL A 537 -21.35 -12.18 -9.42
N ALA A 538 -21.02 -11.76 -10.65
CA ALA A 538 -21.96 -11.08 -11.52
C ALA A 538 -23.18 -11.95 -11.86
N ALA A 539 -22.98 -13.22 -12.22
CA ALA A 539 -24.07 -14.13 -12.56
C ALA A 539 -25.03 -14.33 -11.37
N HIS A 540 -24.51 -14.58 -10.17
CA HIS A 540 -25.31 -14.72 -8.95
C HIS A 540 -26.07 -13.43 -8.64
N LEU A 541 -25.41 -12.26 -8.69
CA LEU A 541 -26.05 -10.98 -8.39
C LEU A 541 -27.14 -10.62 -9.40
N ILE A 542 -26.90 -10.84 -10.70
CA ILE A 542 -27.91 -10.64 -11.75
C ILE A 542 -29.12 -11.54 -11.50
N GLU A 543 -28.89 -12.81 -11.16
CA GLU A 543 -29.96 -13.77 -10.88
C GLU A 543 -30.82 -13.33 -9.68
N VAL A 544 -30.18 -12.94 -8.58
CA VAL A 544 -30.90 -12.46 -7.39
C VAL A 544 -31.69 -11.18 -7.70
N LEU A 545 -31.09 -10.21 -8.39
CA LEU A 545 -31.79 -8.99 -8.82
C LEU A 545 -33.01 -9.30 -9.70
N TRP A 546 -32.87 -10.28 -10.60
CA TRP A 546 -33.96 -10.71 -11.47
C TRP A 546 -35.12 -11.33 -10.68
N VAL A 547 -34.82 -12.25 -9.76
CA VAL A 547 -35.83 -12.91 -8.91
C VAL A 547 -36.55 -11.91 -8.00
N LEU A 548 -35.84 -10.88 -7.52
CA LEU A 548 -36.42 -9.78 -6.73
C LEU A 548 -37.26 -8.79 -7.57
N GLY A 549 -37.26 -8.93 -8.90
CA GLY A 549 -37.97 -8.02 -9.81
C GLY A 549 -37.25 -6.69 -10.06
N GLU A 550 -35.98 -6.58 -9.68
CA GLU A 550 -35.12 -5.41 -9.93
C GLU A 550 -34.54 -5.42 -11.35
N GLU A 551 -35.41 -5.60 -12.35
CA GLU A 551 -35.00 -5.93 -13.73
C GLU A 551 -34.08 -4.88 -14.37
N ALA A 552 -34.27 -3.59 -14.03
CA ALA A 552 -33.44 -2.52 -14.58
C ALA A 552 -31.98 -2.66 -14.14
N ARG A 553 -31.75 -2.96 -12.86
CA ARG A 553 -30.40 -3.17 -12.30
C ARG A 553 -29.78 -4.46 -12.80
N ALA A 554 -30.58 -5.54 -12.90
CA ALA A 554 -30.12 -6.81 -13.45
C ALA A 554 -29.60 -6.65 -14.90
N ARG A 555 -30.33 -5.91 -15.75
CA ARG A 555 -29.92 -5.64 -17.13
C ARG A 555 -28.73 -4.70 -17.25
N GLU A 556 -28.64 -3.69 -16.39
CA GLU A 556 -27.49 -2.79 -16.33
C GLU A 556 -26.21 -3.56 -15.97
N LEU A 557 -26.27 -4.39 -14.93
CA LEU A 557 -25.14 -5.21 -14.51
C LEU A 557 -24.77 -6.27 -15.56
N LEU A 558 -25.75 -6.88 -16.23
CA LEU A 558 -25.50 -7.78 -17.36
C LEU A 558 -24.76 -7.08 -18.50
N GLN A 559 -25.14 -5.82 -18.81
CA GLN A 559 -24.46 -5.04 -19.83
C GLN A 559 -23.03 -4.71 -19.42
N GLU A 560 -22.79 -4.39 -18.14
CA GLU A 560 -21.44 -4.17 -17.60
C GLU A 560 -20.60 -5.46 -17.69
N ALA A 561 -21.13 -6.60 -17.23
CA ALA A 561 -20.45 -7.89 -17.28
C ALA A 561 -20.06 -8.28 -18.72
N ARG A 562 -20.95 -8.06 -19.70
CA ARG A 562 -20.67 -8.30 -21.14
C ARG A 562 -19.57 -7.42 -21.72
N GLN A 563 -19.39 -6.21 -21.20
CA GLN A 563 -18.30 -5.32 -21.61
C GLN A 563 -16.99 -5.68 -20.91
N ARG A 564 -17.08 -6.22 -19.69
CA ARG A 564 -15.92 -6.57 -18.86
C ARG A 564 -15.27 -7.89 -19.25
N PHE A 565 -16.06 -8.90 -19.60
CA PHE A 565 -15.59 -10.26 -19.81
C PHE A 565 -15.72 -10.69 -21.27
N ASP A 566 -14.57 -11.04 -21.88
CA ASP A 566 -14.50 -11.58 -23.24
C ASP A 566 -15.08 -13.01 -23.30
N GLU A 567 -14.65 -13.88 -22.39
CA GLU A 567 -15.21 -15.22 -22.14
C GLU A 567 -16.06 -15.19 -20.87
N ARG A 568 -17.29 -15.71 -20.94
CA ARG A 568 -18.29 -15.56 -19.86
C ARG A 568 -19.24 -16.74 -19.71
N PRO A 569 -18.72 -17.98 -19.57
CA PRO A 569 -19.53 -19.20 -19.48
C PRO A 569 -20.68 -19.09 -18.46
N ARG A 570 -20.45 -18.43 -17.32
CA ARG A 570 -21.42 -18.34 -16.22
C ARG A 570 -22.57 -17.39 -16.50
N ILE A 571 -22.26 -16.28 -17.17
CA ILE A 571 -23.29 -15.37 -17.68
C ILE A 571 -24.08 -16.08 -18.79
N ASP A 572 -23.41 -16.83 -19.67
CA ASP A 572 -24.09 -17.55 -20.75
C ASP A 572 -25.00 -18.67 -20.20
N GLU A 573 -24.57 -19.40 -19.15
CA GLU A 573 -25.39 -20.36 -18.39
C GLU A 573 -26.61 -19.69 -17.75
N LEU A 574 -26.42 -18.51 -17.15
CA LEU A 574 -27.53 -17.72 -16.61
C LEU A 574 -28.55 -17.35 -17.69
N LEU A 575 -28.10 -16.90 -18.85
CA LEU A 575 -29.00 -16.51 -19.96
C LEU A 575 -29.72 -17.70 -20.58
N GLN A 576 -29.16 -18.91 -20.51
CA GLN A 576 -29.88 -20.13 -20.88
C GLN A 576 -31.03 -20.42 -19.90
N ARG A 577 -30.84 -20.14 -18.60
CA ARG A 577 -31.87 -20.31 -17.57
C ARG A 577 -32.93 -19.20 -17.61
N TYR A 578 -32.53 -17.97 -17.92
CA TYR A 578 -33.41 -16.79 -18.00
C TYR A 578 -33.25 -16.03 -19.33
N PRO A 579 -33.79 -16.56 -20.45
CA PRO A 579 -33.67 -15.90 -21.75
C PRO A 579 -34.29 -14.50 -21.80
N GLU A 580 -35.23 -14.18 -20.92
CA GLU A 580 -35.90 -12.88 -20.85
C GLU A 580 -34.97 -11.74 -20.37
N LEU A 581 -33.85 -12.07 -19.70
CA LEU A 581 -32.82 -11.10 -19.34
C LEU A 581 -32.21 -10.44 -20.59
N ASP A 582 -32.11 -11.19 -21.70
CA ASP A 582 -31.51 -10.74 -22.96
C ASP A 582 -32.52 -10.07 -23.91
N ALA A 583 -33.82 -10.22 -23.63
CA ALA A 583 -34.84 -9.57 -24.43
C ALA A 583 -34.75 -8.06 -24.21
N THR A 584 -34.24 -7.34 -25.23
CA THR A 584 -34.33 -5.89 -25.28
C THR A 584 -35.80 -5.51 -25.16
N GLY A 585 -36.15 -4.77 -24.10
CA GLY A 585 -37.44 -4.13 -23.98
C GLY A 585 -37.66 -3.25 -25.22
N SER A 586 -38.41 -3.77 -26.19
CA SER A 586 -39.08 -2.97 -27.20
C SER A 586 -40.19 -2.24 -26.47
N VAL A 587 -39.85 -1.09 -25.89
CA VAL A 587 -40.82 -0.12 -25.44
C VAL A 587 -41.12 0.77 -26.66
N ASP A 588 -42.25 0.46 -27.31
CA ASP A 588 -42.95 1.37 -28.24
C ASP A 588 -43.38 2.68 -27.54
#